data_AF-A0A7Z9IHA1-F1
#
_entry.id   AF-A0A7Z9IHA1-F1
#
_cell.length_a   1.000
_cell.length_b   1.000
_cell.length_c   1.000
_cell.angle_alpha   90.00
_cell.angle_beta   90.00
_cell.angle_gamma   90.00
#
_symmetry.space_group_name_H-M   'P 1'
#
loop_
_entity.id
_entity.type
_entity.pdbx_description
1 polymer ?
#
loop_
_entity_poly.entity_id
_entity_poly.type
_entity_poly.pdbx_seq_one_letter_code
_entity_poly.pdbx_strand_id
1 'polypeptide(L)'
;MIFRQYGISFQSVDLNFDSRALNEVSFRRNHQRSIGSDDFRSAYELVEIHEIVAEAEGDVQDYTEQQLLDKLENEVDALSNSLGEGEALVIENEQGRDYPKTKQQTSNVILDGENRLHFIYTIAPPLRIARYRYITR
;
A
#
# COMPACT_ATOMS: atom_id res chain seq x y z
N MET A 1 -5.45 2.36 12.58
CA MET A 1 -4.14 1.68 12.84
C MET A 1 -3.95 0.61 11.79
N ILE A 2 -2.74 0.47 11.27
CA ILE A 2 -2.40 -0.48 10.19
C ILE A 2 -1.48 -1.55 10.77
N PHE A 3 -1.78 -2.81 10.46
CA PHE A 3 -0.99 -3.98 10.84
C PHE A 3 -0.45 -4.71 9.62
N ARG A 4 0.63 -5.44 9.81
CA ARG A 4 1.11 -6.45 8.86
C ARG A 4 1.54 -7.70 9.61
N GLN A 5 1.25 -8.86 9.05
CA GLN A 5 1.70 -10.13 9.62
C GLN A 5 3.21 -10.32 9.38
N TYR A 6 3.94 -10.62 10.45
CA TYR A 6 5.33 -11.05 10.44
C TYR A 6 5.43 -12.35 11.24
N GLY A 7 5.54 -13.48 10.55
CA GLY A 7 5.55 -14.80 11.17
C GLY A 7 4.26 -15.04 11.97
N ILE A 8 4.41 -15.24 13.28
CA ILE A 8 3.32 -15.56 14.21
C ILE A 8 2.68 -14.33 14.88
N SER A 9 2.93 -13.12 14.36
CA SER A 9 2.45 -11.89 14.98
C SER A 9 2.00 -10.86 13.96
N PHE A 10 0.97 -10.10 14.30
CA PHE A 10 0.60 -8.86 13.62
C PHE A 10 1.30 -7.70 14.30
N GLN A 11 2.09 -6.95 13.53
CA GLN A 11 2.86 -5.80 14.01
C GLN A 11 2.26 -4.53 13.44
N SER A 12 2.14 -3.48 14.25
CA SER A 12 1.75 -2.16 13.77
C SER A 12 2.85 -1.55 12.88
N VAL A 13 2.44 -0.93 11.78
CA VAL A 13 3.34 -0.38 10.76
C VAL A 13 2.92 1.02 10.33
N ASP A 14 3.91 1.80 9.91
CA ASP A 14 3.72 3.01 9.12
C ASP A 14 3.94 2.70 7.63
N LEU A 15 3.27 3.46 6.77
CA LEU A 15 3.57 3.51 5.35
C LEU A 15 4.95 4.15 5.15
N ASN A 16 5.72 3.64 4.20
CA ASN A 16 7.03 4.18 3.86
C ASN A 16 7.19 4.08 2.34
N PHE A 17 6.42 4.91 1.63
CA PHE A 17 6.40 4.94 0.18
C PHE A 17 7.38 6.00 -0.33
N ASP A 18 8.35 5.59 -1.15
CA ASP A 18 9.43 6.48 -1.62
C ASP A 18 9.97 5.99 -2.97
N SER A 19 9.87 6.83 -4.01
CA SER A 19 10.34 6.48 -5.36
C SER A 19 11.85 6.27 -5.45
N ARG A 20 12.62 6.69 -4.45
CA ARG A 20 14.08 6.54 -4.38
C ARG A 20 14.52 5.34 -3.54
N ALA A 21 13.58 4.64 -2.89
CA ALA A 21 13.89 3.45 -2.13
C ALA A 21 14.06 2.23 -3.02
N LEU A 22 14.84 1.23 -2.56
CA LEU A 22 14.98 -0.05 -3.25
C LEU A 22 13.65 -0.84 -3.31
N ASN A 23 12.75 -0.57 -2.36
CA ASN A 23 11.38 -1.07 -2.36
C ASN A 23 10.47 0.14 -2.16
N GLU A 24 9.83 0.58 -3.23
CA GLU A 24 9.09 1.83 -3.32
C GLU A 24 7.81 1.76 -2.49
N VAL A 25 7.18 0.59 -2.40
CA VAL A 25 6.03 0.32 -1.53
C VAL A 25 6.51 -0.48 -0.33
N SER A 26 6.77 0.18 0.80
CA SER A 26 7.27 -0.51 2.00
C SER A 26 6.50 -0.15 3.26
N PHE A 27 6.56 -1.05 4.25
CA PHE A 27 5.89 -0.92 5.54
C PHE A 27 6.91 -1.04 6.66
N ARG A 28 7.05 0.00 7.47
CA ARG A 28 8.02 0.06 8.56
C ARG A 28 7.32 -0.23 9.88
N ARG A 29 7.83 -1.17 10.67
CA ARG A 29 7.33 -1.40 12.03
C ARG A 29 7.49 -0.13 12.85
N ASN A 30 6.41 0.31 13.50
CA ASN A 30 6.42 1.48 14.38
C ASN A 30 6.43 1.09 15.87
N HIS A 31 6.39 -0.22 16.16
CA HIS A 31 6.51 -0.81 17.50
C HIS A 31 5.42 -0.37 18.51
N GLN A 32 4.33 0.23 18.04
CA GLN A 32 3.22 0.65 18.90
C GLN A 32 2.39 -0.52 19.43
N ARG A 33 2.23 -1.59 18.62
CA ARG A 33 1.43 -2.75 18.99
C ARG A 33 1.91 -4.02 18.30
N SER A 34 1.87 -5.12 19.04
CA SER A 34 2.17 -6.48 18.57
C SER A 34 1.11 -7.42 19.11
N ILE A 35 0.48 -8.21 18.26
CA ILE A 35 -0.60 -9.16 18.62
C ILE A 35 -0.22 -10.53 18.07
N GLY A 36 -0.35 -11.60 18.87
CA GLY A 36 -0.15 -12.97 18.37
C GLY A 36 -1.16 -13.29 17.25
N SER A 37 -0.77 -14.08 16.25
CA SER A 37 -1.66 -14.40 15.13
C SER A 37 -2.94 -15.10 15.59
N ASP A 38 -2.84 -15.98 16.58
CA ASP A 38 -3.98 -16.72 17.12
C ASP A 38 -4.89 -15.81 17.94
N ASP A 39 -4.31 -14.88 18.71
CA ASP A 39 -5.07 -13.87 19.47
C ASP A 39 -5.80 -12.92 18.52
N PHE A 40 -5.13 -12.44 17.46
CA PHE A 40 -5.73 -11.57 16.46
C PHE A 40 -6.91 -12.25 15.77
N ARG A 41 -6.71 -13.49 15.30
CA ARG A 41 -7.75 -14.28 14.62
C ARG A 41 -8.92 -14.65 15.54
N SER A 42 -8.69 -14.71 16.85
CA SER A 42 -9.75 -15.00 17.83
C SER A 42 -10.55 -13.77 18.25
N ALA A 43 -9.93 -12.59 18.20
CA ALA A 43 -10.48 -11.35 18.72
C ALA A 43 -10.92 -10.34 17.64
N TYR A 44 -10.59 -10.58 16.37
CA TYR A 44 -11.00 -9.74 15.26
C TYR A 44 -11.75 -10.56 14.20
N GLU A 45 -12.79 -9.96 13.64
CA GLU A 45 -13.49 -10.47 12.47
C GLU A 45 -13.15 -9.64 11.22
N LEU A 46 -13.06 -10.31 10.07
CA LEU A 46 -12.89 -9.63 8.79
C LEU A 46 -14.20 -8.94 8.40
N VAL A 47 -14.12 -7.66 8.10
CA VAL A 47 -15.26 -6.86 7.62
C VAL A 47 -15.28 -6.83 6.09
N GLU A 48 -14.17 -6.44 5.48
CA GLU A 48 -14.04 -6.26 4.03
C GLU A 48 -12.56 -6.28 3.59
N ILE A 49 -12.33 -6.44 2.29
CA ILE A 49 -11.01 -6.36 1.67
C ILE A 49 -11.07 -5.32 0.55
N HIS A 50 -10.12 -4.39 0.58
CA HIS A 50 -9.89 -3.36 -0.43
C HIS A 50 -8.70 -3.75 -1.30
N GLU A 51 -8.86 -3.65 -2.62
CA GLU A 51 -7.76 -3.71 -3.58
C GLU A 51 -7.49 -2.30 -4.09
N ILE A 52 -6.40 -1.70 -3.63
CA ILE A 52 -6.02 -0.34 -3.99
C ILE A 52 -5.10 -0.41 -5.20
N VAL A 53 -5.55 0.24 -6.27
CA VAL A 53 -4.78 0.49 -7.48
C VAL A 53 -4.54 1.99 -7.60
N ALA A 54 -3.42 2.36 -8.19
CA ALA A 54 -3.10 3.75 -8.49
C ALA A 54 -2.44 3.81 -9.87
N GLU A 55 -2.58 4.96 -10.51
CA GLU A 55 -1.95 5.27 -11.80
C GLU A 55 -1.46 6.73 -11.80
N ALA A 56 -0.32 6.97 -12.43
CA ALA A 56 0.19 8.31 -12.71
C ALA A 56 0.93 8.31 -14.06
N GLU A 57 0.87 9.45 -14.76
CA GLU A 57 1.58 9.65 -16.02
C GLU A 57 2.24 11.03 -16.06
N GLY A 58 3.34 11.15 -16.80
CA GLY A 58 4.05 12.43 -16.93
C GLY A 58 5.40 12.30 -17.61
N ASP A 59 6.09 13.43 -17.74
CA ASP A 59 7.30 13.53 -18.57
C ASP A 59 8.61 13.40 -17.77
N VAL A 60 8.51 13.32 -16.44
CA VAL A 60 9.67 13.21 -15.54
C VAL A 60 9.51 11.96 -14.69
N GLN A 61 10.35 10.95 -14.95
CA GLN A 61 10.27 9.62 -14.37
C GLN A 61 10.07 9.61 -12.84
N ASP A 62 11.05 10.10 -12.06
CA ASP A 62 11.01 10.07 -10.59
C ASP A 62 9.81 10.83 -10.00
N TYR A 63 9.42 11.92 -10.64
CA TYR A 63 8.30 12.75 -10.20
C TYR A 63 6.96 12.05 -10.45
N THR A 64 6.79 11.45 -11.63
CA THR A 64 5.60 10.66 -11.97
C THR A 64 5.47 9.44 -11.05
N GLU A 65 6.58 8.76 -10.75
CA GLU A 65 6.56 7.64 -9.80
C GLU A 65 6.18 8.08 -8.39
N GLN A 66 6.70 9.21 -7.90
CA GLN A 66 6.30 9.72 -6.59
C GLN A 66 4.81 10.10 -6.57
N GLN A 67 4.27 10.69 -7.65
CA GLN A 67 2.83 10.97 -7.74
C GLN A 67 1.98 9.70 -7.65
N LEU A 68 2.44 8.58 -8.24
CA LEU A 68 1.78 7.29 -8.09
C LEU A 68 1.73 6.87 -6.61
N LEU A 69 2.87 6.96 -5.93
CA LEU A 69 3.02 6.57 -4.53
C LEU A 69 2.20 7.46 -3.60
N ASP A 70 2.18 8.77 -3.83
CA ASP A 70 1.37 9.73 -3.07
C ASP A 70 -0.13 9.42 -3.22
N LYS A 71 -0.59 9.08 -4.44
CA LYS A 71 -1.98 8.64 -4.66
C LYS A 71 -2.28 7.36 -3.88
N LEU A 72 -1.37 6.39 -3.90
CA LEU A 72 -1.52 5.14 -3.17
C LEU A 72 -1.60 5.40 -1.66
N GLU A 73 -0.72 6.24 -1.11
CA GLU A 73 -0.71 6.63 0.30
C GLU A 73 -2.02 7.31 0.72
N ASN A 74 -2.49 8.28 -0.07
CA ASN A 74 -3.75 9.00 0.20
C ASN A 74 -4.97 8.06 0.29
N GLU A 75 -5.04 7.03 -0.55
CA GLU A 75 -6.12 6.03 -0.49
C GLU A 75 -6.04 5.19 0.79
N VAL A 76 -4.84 4.78 1.21
CA VAL A 76 -4.66 4.05 2.47
C VAL A 76 -5.00 4.93 3.68
N ASP A 77 -4.60 6.20 3.64
CA ASP A 77 -4.92 7.17 4.68
C ASP A 77 -6.43 7.44 4.76
N ALA A 78 -7.13 7.53 3.62
CA ALA A 78 -8.58 7.64 3.58
C ALA A 78 -9.25 6.44 4.26
N LEU A 79 -8.80 5.21 3.97
CA LEU A 79 -9.29 4.01 4.65
C LEU A 79 -8.99 4.05 6.15
N SER A 80 -7.78 4.44 6.55
CA SER A 80 -7.35 4.53 7.96
C SER A 80 -8.18 5.56 8.73
N ASN A 81 -8.48 6.71 8.12
CA ASN A 81 -9.31 7.77 8.68
C ASN A 81 -10.80 7.39 8.76
N SER A 82 -11.25 6.41 7.96
CA SER A 82 -12.62 5.90 7.97
C SER A 82 -12.89 4.79 9.00
N LEU A 83 -11.86 4.37 9.76
CA LEU A 83 -11.98 3.32 10.76
C LEU A 83 -12.89 3.75 11.91
N GLY A 84 -13.82 2.87 12.29
CA GLY A 84 -14.60 3.00 13.50
C GLY A 84 -13.82 2.58 14.74
N GLU A 85 -14.43 2.75 15.92
CA GLU A 85 -13.86 2.27 17.16
C GLU A 85 -13.67 0.75 17.14
N GLY A 86 -12.51 0.28 17.61
CA GLY A 86 -12.17 -1.14 17.62
C GLY A 86 -11.82 -1.72 16.24
N GLU A 87 -11.74 -0.93 15.18
CA GLU A 87 -11.38 -1.40 13.86
C GLU A 87 -9.90 -1.18 13.53
N ALA A 88 -9.38 -2.03 12.65
CA ALA A 88 -7.99 -2.01 12.22
C ALA A 88 -7.87 -2.38 10.74
N LEU A 89 -6.80 -1.89 10.10
CA LEU A 89 -6.41 -2.30 8.76
C LEU A 89 -5.28 -3.33 8.84
N VAL A 90 -5.27 -4.29 7.92
CA VAL A 90 -4.23 -5.31 7.78
C VAL A 90 -3.76 -5.35 6.34
N ILE A 91 -2.44 -5.24 6.13
CA ILE A 91 -1.82 -5.46 4.82
C ILE A 91 -1.78 -6.96 4.54
N GLU A 92 -2.51 -7.38 3.51
CA GLU A 92 -2.68 -8.80 3.15
C GLU A 92 -1.59 -9.31 2.19
N ASN A 93 -0.89 -8.41 1.49
CA ASN A 93 0.13 -8.83 0.53
C ASN A 93 1.34 -9.50 1.21
N GLU A 94 1.78 -10.62 0.63
CA GLU A 94 2.90 -11.44 1.09
C GLU A 94 4.17 -11.17 0.29
N GLN A 95 5.30 -11.02 0.99
CA GLN A 95 6.62 -10.87 0.34
C GLN A 95 6.91 -12.08 -0.54
N GLY A 96 7.32 -11.84 -1.79
CA GLY A 96 7.69 -12.91 -2.72
C GLY A 96 6.52 -13.62 -3.40
N ARG A 97 5.27 -13.22 -3.12
CA ARG A 97 4.08 -13.78 -3.76
C ARG A 97 3.29 -12.71 -4.51
N ASP A 98 2.60 -11.84 -3.78
CA ASP A 98 1.72 -10.80 -4.32
C ASP A 98 2.06 -9.42 -3.76
N TYR A 99 3.34 -9.19 -3.45
CA TYR A 99 3.81 -7.91 -2.94
C TYR A 99 3.62 -6.80 -3.99
N PRO A 100 2.95 -5.68 -3.65
CA PRO A 100 2.66 -4.60 -4.59
C PRO A 100 3.96 -3.91 -5.01
N LYS A 101 4.04 -3.57 -6.30
CA LYS A 101 5.20 -2.90 -6.90
C LYS A 101 4.77 -1.91 -7.95
N THR A 102 5.56 -0.86 -8.12
CA THR A 102 5.42 0.05 -9.25
C THR A 102 5.74 -0.69 -10.55
N LYS A 103 4.97 -0.42 -11.60
CA LYS A 103 5.21 -0.89 -12.96
C LYS A 103 5.30 0.32 -13.87
N GLN A 104 6.42 0.41 -14.57
CA GLN A 104 6.68 1.46 -15.53
C GLN A 104 6.34 0.98 -16.94
N GLN A 105 5.69 1.85 -17.69
CA GLN A 105 5.63 1.82 -19.15
C GLN A 105 6.19 3.14 -19.68
N THR A 106 6.94 3.08 -20.78
CA THR A 106 7.53 4.27 -21.41
C THR A 106 7.12 4.32 -22.87
N SER A 107 6.70 5.49 -23.31
CA SER A 107 6.32 5.76 -24.69
C SER A 107 7.03 7.01 -25.21
N ASN A 108 7.16 7.11 -26.54
CA ASN A 108 7.64 8.31 -27.19
C ASN A 108 6.44 9.16 -27.62
N VAL A 109 6.44 10.44 -27.25
CA VAL A 109 5.45 11.44 -27.69
C VAL A 109 6.15 12.55 -28.46
N ILE A 110 5.52 13.03 -29.54
CA ILE A 110 6.05 14.16 -30.31
C ILE A 110 5.44 15.44 -29.76
N LEU A 111 6.25 16.30 -29.15
CA LEU A 111 5.88 17.62 -28.64
C LEU A 111 6.75 18.66 -29.31
N ASP A 112 6.13 19.65 -29.95
CA ASP A 112 6.82 20.72 -30.71
C ASP A 112 7.81 20.21 -31.78
N GLY A 113 7.54 19.03 -32.36
CA GLY A 113 8.42 18.41 -33.36
C GLY A 113 9.62 17.66 -32.78
N GLU A 114 9.75 17.59 -31.46
CA GLU A 114 10.78 16.82 -30.75
C GLU A 114 10.20 15.53 -30.16
N ASN A 115 10.97 14.44 -30.21
CA ASN A 115 10.64 13.21 -29.48
C ASN A 115 10.93 13.40 -27.99
N ARG A 116 9.90 13.23 -27.16
CA ARG A 116 10.00 13.21 -25.70
C ARG A 116 9.56 11.88 -25.13
N LEU A 117 10.15 11.51 -24.00
CA LEU A 117 9.72 10.34 -23.24
C LEU A 117 8.51 10.71 -22.40
N HIS A 118 7.53 9.82 -22.40
CA HIS A 118 6.36 9.88 -21.54
C HIS A 118 6.28 8.60 -20.70
N PHE A 119 6.13 8.76 -19.39
CA PHE A 119 6.17 7.68 -18.41
C PHE A 119 4.78 7.46 -17.85
N ILE A 120 4.37 6.19 -17.79
CA ILE A 120 3.13 5.74 -17.17
C ILE A 120 3.49 4.75 -16.08
N TYR A 121 2.96 4.97 -14.89
CA TYR A 121 3.22 4.20 -13.69
C TYR A 121 1.92 3.64 -13.12
N THR A 122 1.93 2.36 -12.75
CA THR A 122 0.81 1.67 -12.10
C THR A 122 1.30 0.85 -10.92
N ILE A 123 0.39 0.44 -10.02
CA ILE A 123 0.67 -0.56 -8.99
C ILE A 123 0.18 -1.94 -9.46
N ALA A 124 1.10 -2.90 -9.57
CA ALA A 124 0.74 -4.29 -9.87
C ALA A 124 1.70 -5.30 -9.21
N PRO A 125 1.18 -6.30 -8.46
CA PRO A 125 -0.23 -6.50 -8.09
C PRO A 125 -0.80 -5.37 -7.20
N PRO A 126 -2.14 -5.24 -7.05
CA PRO A 126 -2.76 -4.23 -6.19
C PRO A 126 -2.30 -4.33 -4.73
N LEU A 127 -2.32 -3.20 -4.03
CA LEU A 127 -2.16 -3.18 -2.58
C LEU A 127 -3.47 -3.68 -1.94
N ARG A 128 -3.41 -4.83 -1.28
CA ARG A 128 -4.56 -5.51 -0.67
C ARG A 128 -4.59 -5.18 0.82
N ILE A 129 -5.67 -4.54 1.26
CA ILE A 129 -5.87 -4.14 2.65
C ILE A 129 -7.20 -4.67 3.17
N ALA A 130 -7.14 -5.48 4.22
CA ALA A 130 -8.32 -5.96 4.91
C ALA A 130 -8.69 -5.04 6.08
N ARG A 131 -9.98 -4.73 6.22
CA ARG A 131 -10.54 -4.08 7.40
C ARG A 131 -11.04 -5.16 8.37
N TYR A 132 -10.61 -5.06 9.60
CA TYR A 132 -11.00 -5.95 10.69
C TYR A 132 -11.71 -5.16 11.78
N ARG A 133 -12.65 -5.82 12.47
CA ARG A 133 -13.34 -5.28 13.64
C ARG A 133 -13.09 -6.14 14.85
N TYR A 134 -12.76 -5.50 15.97
CA TYR A 134 -12.62 -6.18 17.25
C TYR A 134 -13.97 -6.71 17.72
N ILE A 135 -14.05 -8.02 17.91
CA ILE A 135 -15.22 -8.71 18.46
C ILE A 135 -14.92 -9.03 19.91
N THR A 136 -15.49 -8.24 20.82
CA THR A 136 -15.42 -8.58 22.25
C THR A 136 -16.19 -9.89 22.44
N ARG A 137 -15.54 -10.91 23.02
CA ARG A 137 -16.24 -12.08 23.57
C ARG A 137 -16.67 -11.81 24.99
#